data_AF-A0AAU7PU83-F1
#
_entry.id   AF-A0AAU7PU83-F1
#
_cell.length_a   1.000
_cell.length_b   1.000
_cell.length_c   1.000
_cell.angle_alpha   90.00
_cell.angle_beta   90.00
_cell.angle_gamma   90.00
#
_symmetry.space_group_name_H-M   'P 1'
#
loop_
_entity.id
_entity.type
_entity.pdbx_description
1 polymer ?
#
loop_
_entity_poly.entity_id
_entity_poly.type
_entity_poly.pdbx_seq_one_letter_code
_entity_poly.pdbx_strand_id
1 'polypeptide(L)'
;MDNNTKLMSIVFSSEENPLFTREYASDIVLFQTFSAAQTNTAIWTPDSGKSIFLTAFQVSASVPLTIQLKRGGNNSFLSIILTSTLATYGESYPSPIKFNPDEVISVTTSAAGTVNISLMGYEF
;
A
#
# COMPACT_ATOMS: atom_id res chain seq x y z
N MET A 1 -11.20 -38.92 -22.07
CA MET A 1 -10.43 -37.71 -21.69
C MET A 1 -11.44 -36.77 -21.08
N ASP A 2 -11.60 -36.91 -19.77
CA ASP A 2 -12.73 -36.33 -19.06
C ASP A 2 -12.48 -34.86 -18.72
N ASN A 3 -13.59 -34.13 -18.82
CA ASN A 3 -13.70 -32.69 -18.97
C ASN A 3 -13.51 -31.99 -17.61
N ASN A 4 -12.29 -31.99 -17.07
CA ASN A 4 -11.97 -31.39 -15.76
C ASN A 4 -11.91 -29.85 -15.76
N THR A 5 -12.13 -29.19 -16.90
CA THR A 5 -12.04 -27.72 -17.02
C THR A 5 -13.22 -26.99 -16.36
N LYS A 6 -14.33 -27.68 -16.05
CA LYS A 6 -15.57 -27.06 -15.51
C LYS A 6 -15.54 -26.70 -14.02
N LEU A 7 -14.58 -27.20 -13.24
CA LEU A 7 -14.56 -26.94 -11.78
C LEU A 7 -13.98 -25.57 -11.39
N MET A 8 -13.18 -24.96 -12.26
CA MET A 8 -12.57 -23.65 -11.96
C MET A 8 -13.52 -22.47 -12.21
N SER A 9 -14.54 -22.61 -13.08
CA SER A 9 -15.44 -21.49 -13.37
C SER A 9 -16.40 -21.17 -12.22
N ILE A 10 -16.63 -22.11 -11.30
CA ILE A 10 -17.57 -21.95 -10.18
C ILE A 10 -16.92 -21.17 -9.03
N VAL A 11 -15.59 -21.24 -8.89
CA VAL A 11 -14.85 -20.53 -7.83
C VAL A 11 -14.78 -19.03 -8.08
N PHE A 12 -14.78 -18.59 -9.34
CA PHE A 12 -14.71 -17.17 -9.70
C PHE A 12 -16.06 -16.50 -9.95
N SER A 13 -17.17 -17.25 -9.97
CA SER A 13 -18.48 -16.78 -10.47
C SER A 13 -19.66 -17.21 -9.59
N SER A 14 -19.48 -17.45 -8.29
CA SER A 14 -20.64 -17.68 -7.44
C SER A 14 -21.35 -16.34 -7.20
N GLU A 15 -22.64 -16.27 -7.55
CA GLU A 15 -23.47 -15.07 -7.36
C GLU A 15 -23.57 -14.64 -5.88
N GLU A 16 -23.23 -15.54 -4.96
CA GLU A 16 -23.23 -15.30 -3.51
C GLU A 16 -21.93 -14.66 -2.99
N ASN A 17 -20.80 -14.80 -3.69
CA ASN A 17 -19.51 -14.20 -3.31
C ASN A 17 -18.63 -13.96 -4.56
N PRO A 18 -18.99 -13.02 -5.45
CA PRO A 18 -18.13 -12.65 -6.55
C PRO A 18 -16.78 -12.16 -6.03
N LEU A 19 -15.69 -12.76 -6.54
CA LEU A 19 -14.35 -12.18 -6.43
C LEU A 19 -14.34 -10.90 -7.26
N PHE A 20 -14.80 -9.80 -6.69
CA PHE A 20 -14.66 -8.47 -7.28
C PHE A 20 -13.18 -8.09 -7.28
N THR A 21 -12.45 -8.49 -8.32
CA THR A 21 -11.26 -7.74 -8.72
C THR A 21 -11.79 -6.49 -9.41
N ARG A 22 -12.04 -5.43 -8.64
CA ARG A 22 -12.36 -4.11 -9.21
C ARG A 22 -11.14 -3.68 -10.02
N GLU A 23 -11.21 -3.85 -11.34
CA GLU A 23 -10.30 -3.18 -12.26
C GLU A 23 -10.41 -1.68 -11.94
N TYR A 24 -9.30 -1.06 -11.51
CA TYR A 24 -9.22 0.35 -11.08
C TYR A 24 -9.80 0.68 -9.67
N ALA A 25 -9.39 -0.06 -8.65
CA ALA A 25 -9.83 0.13 -7.26
C ALA A 25 -9.10 1.23 -6.46
N SER A 26 -8.69 2.35 -7.05
CA SER A 26 -8.03 3.42 -6.28
C SER A 26 -8.70 4.75 -6.54
N ASP A 27 -9.50 5.21 -5.58
CA ASP A 27 -10.18 6.50 -5.63
C ASP A 27 -9.29 7.63 -5.08
N ILE A 28 -8.29 7.26 -4.28
CA ILE A 28 -7.36 8.16 -3.60
C ILE A 28 -5.94 7.86 -4.07
N VAL A 29 -5.22 8.92 -4.46
CA VAL A 29 -3.78 8.90 -4.74
C VAL A 29 -3.12 9.99 -3.91
N LEU A 30 -2.23 9.60 -3.01
CA LEU A 30 -1.50 10.51 -2.13
C LEU A 30 -0.03 10.57 -2.56
N PHE A 31 0.51 11.78 -2.65
CA PHE A 31 1.92 12.02 -2.97
C PHE A 31 2.57 12.78 -1.82
N GLN A 32 3.70 12.27 -1.32
CA GLN A 32 4.46 12.90 -0.26
C GLN A 32 5.94 12.91 -0.61
N THR A 33 6.60 14.02 -0.31
CA THR A 33 8.04 14.19 -0.50
C THR A 33 8.69 14.66 0.79
N PHE A 34 9.81 14.02 1.14
CA PHE A 34 10.61 14.34 2.31
C PHE A 34 12.05 14.54 1.90
N SER A 35 12.76 15.46 2.52
CA SER A 35 14.22 15.62 2.35
C SER A 35 15.01 15.32 3.62
N ALA A 36 14.34 15.37 4.78
CA ALA A 36 14.91 15.02 6.08
C ALA A 36 14.48 13.59 6.48
N ALA A 37 15.24 12.98 7.39
CA ALA A 37 14.85 11.72 8.00
C ALA A 37 13.49 11.86 8.68
N GLN A 38 12.58 10.91 8.43
CA GLN A 38 11.24 10.91 9.00
C GLN A 38 11.15 9.94 10.17
N THR A 39 10.42 10.30 11.22
CA THR A 39 10.16 9.42 12.37
C THR A 39 8.67 9.42 12.67
N ASN A 40 8.02 8.29 12.36
CA ASN A 40 6.58 8.07 12.56
C ASN A 40 5.68 9.19 11.97
N THR A 41 6.09 9.78 10.85
CA THR A 41 5.37 10.87 10.19
C THR A 41 4.12 10.33 9.52
N ALA A 42 2.94 10.87 9.84
CA ALA A 42 1.69 10.45 9.19
C ALA A 42 1.68 10.83 7.70
N ILE A 43 1.33 9.87 6.83
CA ILE A 43 1.25 10.06 5.38
C ILE A 43 -0.13 9.78 4.79
N TRP A 44 -0.98 9.04 5.52
CA TRP A 44 -2.39 8.87 5.19
C TRP A 44 -3.19 8.73 6.49
N THR A 45 -4.07 9.69 6.75
CA THR A 45 -5.08 9.63 7.82
C THR A 45 -6.46 9.48 7.16
N PRO A 46 -7.23 8.42 7.46
CA PRO A 46 -8.55 8.26 6.86
C PRO A 46 -9.54 9.27 7.44
N ASP A 47 -10.66 9.48 6.74
CA ASP A 47 -11.82 10.14 7.36
C ASP A 47 -12.29 9.37 8.60
N SER A 48 -12.87 10.10 9.56
CA SER A 48 -13.30 9.50 10.83
C SER A 48 -14.28 8.35 10.62
N GLY A 49 -13.96 7.21 11.25
CA GLY A 49 -14.71 5.96 11.17
C GLY A 49 -14.43 5.12 9.91
N LYS A 50 -13.65 5.61 8.94
CA LYS A 50 -13.31 4.85 7.72
C LYS A 50 -12.04 4.03 7.89
N SER A 51 -11.95 2.98 7.08
CA SER A 51 -10.77 2.13 6.95
C SER A 51 -10.03 2.42 5.64
N ILE A 52 -8.70 2.42 5.67
CA ILE A 52 -7.89 2.48 4.45
C ILE A 52 -7.85 1.10 3.79
N PHE A 53 -7.97 1.07 2.47
CA PHE A 53 -7.72 -0.08 1.62
C PHE A 53 -6.59 0.26 0.64
N LEU A 54 -5.36 -0.11 1.00
CA LEU A 54 -4.17 0.19 0.20
C LEU A 54 -4.03 -0.83 -0.94
N THR A 55 -4.05 -0.36 -2.18
CA THR A 55 -4.02 -1.19 -3.39
C THR A 55 -2.67 -1.18 -4.08
N ALA A 56 -1.91 -0.09 -3.97
CA ALA A 56 -0.57 0.01 -4.51
C ALA A 56 0.23 1.09 -3.80
N PHE A 57 1.54 1.00 -3.92
CA PHE A 57 2.43 2.06 -3.51
C PHE A 57 3.63 2.15 -4.46
N GLN A 58 4.27 3.31 -4.46
CA GLN A 58 5.55 3.51 -5.09
C GLN A 58 6.40 4.41 -4.21
N VAL A 59 7.68 4.08 -4.09
CA VAL A 59 8.67 4.89 -3.40
C VAL A 59 9.88 5.12 -4.27
N SER A 60 10.51 6.27 -4.13
CA SER A 60 11.83 6.55 -4.69
C SER A 60 12.68 7.29 -3.66
N ALA A 61 14.00 7.10 -3.71
CA ALA A 61 14.92 7.81 -2.85
C ALA A 61 16.19 8.22 -3.60
N SER A 62 16.71 9.40 -3.29
CA SER A 62 17.95 9.91 -3.89
C SER A 62 19.21 9.19 -3.39
N VAL A 63 19.14 8.58 -2.21
CA VAL A 63 20.25 7.88 -1.54
C VAL A 63 19.79 6.50 -1.04
N PRO A 64 20.72 5.55 -0.83
CA PRO A 64 20.39 4.29 -0.18
C PRO A 64 19.83 4.50 1.22
N LEU A 65 18.65 3.94 1.50
CA LEU A 65 18.00 4.04 2.81
C LEU A 65 16.92 2.97 2.98
N THR A 66 16.46 2.80 4.22
CA THR A 66 15.30 1.99 4.54
C THR A 66 14.09 2.89 4.79
N ILE A 67 12.96 2.53 4.17
CA ILE A 67 11.65 3.15 4.37
C ILE A 67 10.76 2.13 5.07
N GLN A 68 10.24 2.47 6.24
CA GLN A 68 9.29 1.66 6.98
C GLN A 68 7.93 2.33 6.95
N LEU A 69 6.91 1.60 6.49
CA LEU A 69 5.52 2.00 6.65
C LEU A 69 4.92 1.31 7.87
N LYS A 70 4.23 2.10 8.68
CA LYS A 70 3.69 1.70 9.97
C LYS A 70 2.19 1.98 10.02
N ARG A 71 1.49 1.16 10.81
CA ARG A 71 0.05 1.25 11.07
C ARG A 71 -0.23 1.24 12.58
N GLY A 72 -1.41 1.73 12.97
CA GLY A 72 -1.91 1.60 14.35
C GLY A 72 -0.97 2.16 15.42
N GLY A 73 -0.31 3.29 15.16
CA GLY A 73 0.48 4.02 16.16
C GLY A 73 1.99 3.68 16.24
N ASN A 74 2.46 2.51 15.80
CA ASN A 74 3.89 2.25 15.53
C ASN A 74 4.20 0.87 14.90
N ASN A 75 3.21 0.07 14.53
CA ASN A 75 3.44 -1.30 14.07
C ASN A 75 3.87 -1.30 12.61
N SER A 76 5.13 -1.66 12.34
CA SER A 76 5.63 -1.80 10.96
C SER A 76 4.89 -2.92 10.23
N PHE A 77 4.33 -2.62 9.06
CA PHE A 77 3.69 -3.63 8.20
C PHE A 77 4.44 -3.80 6.87
N LEU A 78 5.21 -2.81 6.44
CA LEU A 78 6.04 -2.87 5.24
C LEU A 78 7.40 -2.22 5.50
N SER A 79 8.46 -2.85 5.00
CA SER A 79 9.82 -2.32 5.06
C SER A 79 10.49 -2.48 3.71
N ILE A 80 10.94 -1.36 3.14
CA ILE A 80 11.53 -1.28 1.81
C ILE A 80 12.99 -0.86 2.00
N ILE A 81 13.92 -1.63 1.43
CA ILE A 81 15.35 -1.33 1.49
C ILE A 81 15.81 -0.94 0.09
N LEU A 82 16.11 0.33 -0.09
CA LEU A 82 16.69 0.85 -1.31
C LEU A 82 18.22 0.88 -1.16
N THR A 83 18.93 0.11 -1.97
CA THR A 83 20.38 -0.11 -1.81
C THR A 83 21.25 0.72 -2.76
N SER A 84 20.64 1.41 -3.73
CA SER A 84 21.33 2.27 -4.70
C SER A 84 20.84 3.71 -4.64
N THR A 85 21.62 4.63 -5.21
CA THR A 85 21.23 6.03 -5.41
C THR A 85 20.14 6.13 -6.49
N LEU A 86 19.20 7.05 -6.32
CA LEU A 86 18.07 7.26 -7.25
C LEU A 86 17.25 5.97 -7.49
N ALA A 87 17.14 5.14 -6.45
CA ALA A 87 16.40 3.90 -6.52
C ALA A 87 14.90 4.16 -6.45
N THR A 88 14.12 3.31 -7.13
CA THR A 88 12.66 3.30 -7.10
C THR A 88 12.18 1.87 -6.86
N TYR A 89 11.12 1.72 -6.08
CA TYR A 89 10.44 0.46 -5.86
C TYR A 89 8.94 0.72 -5.77
N GLY A 90 8.13 -0.21 -6.27
CA GLY A 90 6.69 -0.12 -6.16
C GLY A 90 6.07 -1.49 -6.31
N GLU A 91 4.89 -1.63 -5.75
CA GLU A 91 4.13 -2.86 -5.77
C GLU A 91 2.64 -2.52 -5.86
N SER A 92 1.89 -3.37 -6.56
CA SER A 92 0.44 -3.36 -6.57
C SER A 92 -0.09 -4.69 -6.06
N TYR A 93 -1.21 -4.62 -5.36
CA TYR A 93 -1.81 -5.75 -4.68
C TYR A 93 -3.11 -6.15 -5.41
N PRO A 94 -3.25 -7.42 -5.83
CA PRO A 94 -4.52 -7.93 -6.37
C PRO A 94 -5.66 -7.87 -5.35
N SER A 95 -5.34 -7.92 -4.06
CA SER A 95 -6.26 -7.73 -2.94
C SER A 95 -5.75 -6.61 -2.03
N PRO A 96 -6.56 -5.58 -1.71
CA PRO A 96 -6.09 -4.44 -0.93
C PRO A 96 -5.64 -4.83 0.48
N ILE A 97 -4.57 -4.21 0.96
CA ILE A 97 -4.21 -4.28 2.38
C ILE A 97 -5.22 -3.46 3.16
N LYS A 98 -6.07 -4.14 3.94
CA LYS A 98 -7.09 -3.51 4.78
C LYS A 98 -6.51 -3.05 6.12
N PHE A 99 -6.81 -1.80 6.46
CA PHE A 99 -6.50 -1.18 7.75
C PHE A 99 -7.73 -1.23 8.67
N ASN A 100 -7.53 -1.13 9.98
CA ASN A 100 -8.67 -0.98 10.90
C ASN A 100 -9.26 0.43 10.77
N PRO A 101 -10.51 0.67 11.21
CA PRO A 101 -11.08 2.01 11.27
C PRO A 101 -10.15 2.97 12.01
N ASP A 102 -10.03 4.19 11.48
CA ASP A 102 -9.20 5.28 12.03
C ASP A 102 -7.68 4.98 12.08
N GLU A 103 -7.20 3.88 11.48
CA GLU A 103 -5.78 3.60 11.42
C GLU A 103 -5.06 4.50 10.42
N VAL A 104 -4.00 5.15 10.91
CA VAL A 104 -3.12 6.02 10.12
C VAL A 104 -1.95 5.22 9.55
N ILE A 105 -1.61 5.47 8.29
CA ILE A 105 -0.33 5.06 7.70
C ILE A 105 0.70 6.12 8.01
N SER A 106 1.83 5.71 8.58
CA SER A 106 2.96 6.58 8.89
C SER A 106 4.26 6.03 8.33
N VAL A 107 5.26 6.90 8.16
CA VAL A 107 6.57 6.57 7.60
C VAL A 107 7.69 6.83 8.60
N THR A 108 8.68 5.96 8.59
CA THR A 108 10.00 6.19 9.20
C THR A 108 11.07 5.93 8.15
N THR A 109 12.07 6.80 8.05
CA THR A 109 13.23 6.60 7.16
C THR A 109 14.51 6.50 7.97
N SER A 110 15.43 5.63 7.56
CA SER A 110 16.68 5.39 8.31
C SER A 110 17.72 6.49 8.18
N ALA A 111 17.60 7.35 7.17
CA ALA A 111 18.53 8.43 6.86
C ALA A 111 17.82 9.61 6.20
N ALA A 112 18.52 10.75 6.13
CA ALA A 112 18.10 11.90 5.34
C ALA A 112 18.40 11.68 3.85
N GLY A 113 17.60 12.31 2.99
CA GLY A 113 17.64 12.15 1.54
C GLY A 113 16.27 12.48 0.95
N THR A 114 16.23 12.84 -0.34
CA THR A 114 14.96 13.11 -1.01
C THR A 114 14.24 11.79 -1.24
N VAL A 115 13.13 11.58 -0.53
CA VAL A 115 12.24 10.42 -0.64
C VAL A 115 10.91 10.89 -1.18
N ASN A 116 10.42 10.25 -2.25
CA ASN A 116 9.06 10.43 -2.73
C ASN A 116 8.27 9.16 -2.47
N ILE A 117 7.07 9.29 -1.93
CA ILE A 117 6.15 8.19 -1.63
C ILE A 117 4.81 8.50 -2.28
N SER A 118 4.31 7.56 -3.06
CA SER A 118 2.97 7.57 -3.63
C SER A 118 2.19 6.40 -3.04
N LEU A 119 1.02 6.67 -2.45
CA LEU A 119 0.09 5.66 -1.98
C LEU A 119 -1.19 5.71 -2.80
N MET A 120 -1.72 4.54 -3.15
CA MET A 120 -2.94 4.40 -3.93
C MET A 120 -3.92 3.48 -3.19
N GLY A 121 -5.19 3.85 -3.18
CA GLY A 121 -6.23 3.03 -2.57
C GLY A 121 -7.55 3.77 -2.43
N TYR A 122 -8.35 3.38 -1.45
CA TYR A 122 -9.65 4.00 -1.15
C TYR A 122 -9.95 3.90 0.34
N GLU A 123 -11.00 4.59 0.77
CA GLU A 123 -11.50 4.56 2.14
C GLU A 123 -12.95 4.07 2.16
N PHE A 124 -13.28 3.21 3.10
CA PHE A 124 -14.65 2.70 3.31
C PHE A 124 -14.95 2.48 4.79
#